data_AF-B8L7M4-F1
#
_entry.id   AF-B8L7M4-F1
#
_cell.length_a   1.000
_cell.length_b   1.000
_cell.length_c   1.000
_cell.angle_alpha   90.00
_cell.angle_beta   90.00
_cell.angle_gamma   90.00
#
_symmetry.space_group_name_H-M   'P 1'
#
loop_
_entity.id
_entity.type
_entity.pdbx_description
1 polymer ?
#
loop_
_entity_poly.entity_id
_entity_poly.type
_entity_poly.pdbx_seq_one_letter_code
_entity_poly.pdbx_strand_id
1 'polypeptide(L)'
;MWLPWLRGSGRRKAGTAPPVVEKAVELPAVLPPDVATQAGLLWDQGRPRQALALLYRASVRTVGERSGIALPPGATEAQCLRASRRMPEAADRDLFARIVRMWQYAAYGGRLPSRSDFDTLADTLRQQYGWQA
;
A
#
# COMPACT_ATOMS: atom_id res chain seq x y z
N MET A 1 14.57 -12.70 33.81
CA MET A 1 13.55 -13.52 33.11
C MET A 1 12.50 -12.58 32.55
N TRP A 2 12.59 -12.23 31.26
CA TRP A 2 11.66 -11.31 30.59
C TRP A 2 10.96 -12.08 29.46
N LEU A 3 9.64 -12.14 29.52
CA LEU A 3 8.73 -12.86 28.60
C LEU A 3 8.39 -12.00 27.35
N PRO A 4 7.99 -12.65 26.22
CA PRO A 4 8.50 -12.39 24.87
C PRO A 4 7.38 -12.03 23.88
N TRP A 5 7.72 -11.77 22.61
CA TRP A 5 6.79 -11.36 21.54
C TRP A 5 6.24 -9.94 21.65
N LEU A 6 7.02 -9.06 22.28
CA LEU A 6 7.04 -7.61 22.07
C LEU A 6 8.38 -7.08 22.64
N ARG A 7 9.48 -7.25 21.91
CA ARG A 7 10.82 -6.61 22.12
C ARG A 7 11.64 -6.84 20.85
N GLY A 8 12.38 -5.89 20.30
CA GLY A 8 12.60 -4.45 20.52
C GLY A 8 13.09 -3.88 19.17
N SER A 9 13.44 -2.62 18.97
CA SER A 9 13.66 -1.47 19.84
C SER A 9 13.95 -0.32 18.89
N GLY A 10 13.17 0.75 18.96
CA GLY A 10 13.34 1.94 18.12
C GLY A 10 12.74 3.16 18.79
N ARG A 11 13.20 3.46 20.01
CA ARG A 11 12.83 4.68 20.73
C ARG A 11 13.47 5.88 20.01
N ARG A 12 12.65 6.76 19.43
CA ARG A 12 12.96 8.20 19.36
C ARG A 12 11.84 8.97 20.07
N LYS A 13 12.26 9.85 20.99
CA LYS A 13 11.42 10.62 21.90
C LYS A 13 10.91 11.90 21.20
N ALA A 14 9.63 12.18 21.42
CA ALA A 14 8.93 13.46 21.55
C ALA A 14 8.90 14.49 20.41
N GLY A 15 7.67 14.73 19.93
CA GLY A 15 7.16 15.97 19.37
C GLY A 15 5.65 15.84 19.20
N THR A 16 4.87 16.46 20.09
CA THR A 16 3.41 16.38 20.18
C THR A 16 2.73 16.76 18.86
N ALA A 17 2.19 15.78 18.14
CA ALA A 17 1.19 16.00 17.11
C ALA A 17 -0.14 15.39 17.63
N PRO A 18 -1.29 16.05 17.43
CA PRO A 18 -2.57 15.57 17.95
C PRO A 18 -2.85 14.15 17.45
N PRO A 19 -3.65 13.36 18.20
CA PRO A 19 -3.97 12.01 17.78
C PRO A 19 -4.80 12.10 16.50
N VAL A 20 -4.13 11.97 15.36
CA VAL A 20 -4.80 11.50 14.16
C VAL A 20 -5.35 10.16 14.60
N VAL A 21 -6.67 10.09 14.75
CA VAL A 21 -7.38 8.81 14.85
C VAL A 21 -7.21 8.16 13.48
N GLU A 22 -6.00 7.65 13.23
CA GLU A 22 -5.71 6.69 12.20
C GLU A 22 -6.45 5.46 12.65
N LYS A 23 -7.74 5.42 12.29
CA LYS A 23 -8.52 4.20 12.35
C LYS A 23 -7.70 3.19 11.54
N ALA A 24 -6.98 2.33 12.25
CA ALA A 24 -6.12 1.33 11.65
C ALA A 24 -6.98 0.64 10.60
N VAL A 25 -6.53 0.75 9.36
CA VAL A 25 -7.30 0.27 8.22
C VAL A 25 -7.29 -1.25 8.33
N GLU A 26 -8.30 -1.79 9.01
CA GLU A 26 -8.55 -3.22 9.15
C GLU A 26 -8.87 -3.76 7.76
N LEU A 27 -7.82 -4.24 7.11
CA LEU A 27 -7.89 -4.87 5.80
C LEU A 27 -7.69 -6.36 5.96
N PRO A 28 -8.30 -7.17 5.08
CA PRO A 28 -8.13 -8.61 5.10
C PRO A 28 -6.63 -8.99 5.05
N ALA A 29 -6.28 -10.03 5.81
CA ALA A 29 -4.92 -10.57 5.86
C ALA A 29 -4.54 -11.23 4.52
N VAL A 30 -5.53 -11.79 3.82
CA VAL A 30 -5.40 -12.43 2.52
C VAL A 30 -5.80 -11.44 1.43
N LEU A 31 -4.91 -11.25 0.45
CA LEU A 31 -5.22 -10.48 -0.76
C LEU A 31 -6.21 -11.27 -1.62
N PRO A 32 -7.38 -10.71 -1.98
CA PRO A 32 -8.27 -11.34 -2.94
C PRO A 32 -7.57 -11.45 -4.31
N PRO A 33 -7.90 -12.45 -5.13
CA PRO A 33 -7.37 -12.54 -6.50
C PRO A 33 -7.79 -11.33 -7.35
N ASP A 34 -8.99 -10.82 -7.09
CA ASP A 34 -9.60 -9.67 -7.74
C ASP A 34 -9.42 -8.40 -6.88
N VAL A 35 -8.18 -7.89 -6.85
CA VAL A 35 -7.83 -6.73 -6.01
C VAL A 35 -8.51 -5.45 -6.51
N ALA A 36 -8.58 -5.26 -7.82
CA ALA A 36 -9.07 -4.02 -8.42
C ALA A 36 -10.57 -3.83 -8.16
N THR A 37 -11.39 -4.87 -8.38
CA THR A 37 -12.83 -4.79 -8.13
C THR A 37 -13.13 -4.65 -6.64
N GLN A 38 -12.43 -5.40 -5.77
CA GLN A 38 -12.62 -5.25 -4.32
C GLN A 38 -12.23 -3.85 -3.82
N ALA A 39 -11.20 -3.24 -4.40
CA ALA A 39 -10.85 -1.86 -4.10
C ALA A 39 -11.95 -0.89 -4.59
N GLY A 40 -12.52 -1.12 -5.77
CA GLY A 40 -13.69 -0.38 -6.26
C GLY A 40 -14.90 -0.45 -5.31
N LEU A 41 -15.25 -1.66 -4.85
CA LEU A 41 -16.33 -1.87 -3.88
C LEU A 41 -16.09 -1.13 -2.56
N LEU A 42 -14.86 -1.15 -2.04
CA LEU A 42 -14.50 -0.38 -0.84
C LEU A 42 -14.65 1.13 -1.08
N TRP A 43 -14.32 1.60 -2.28
CA TRP A 43 -14.52 3.00 -2.64
C TRP A 43 -15.99 3.37 -2.64
N ASP A 44 -16.84 2.56 -3.28
CA ASP A 44 -18.30 2.75 -3.36
C ASP A 44 -18.99 2.70 -1.98
N GLN A 45 -18.44 1.94 -1.05
CA GLN A 45 -18.88 1.90 0.35
C GLN A 45 -18.46 3.13 1.18
N GLY A 46 -17.88 4.16 0.55
CA GLY A 46 -17.40 5.35 1.26
C GLY A 46 -16.13 5.10 2.08
N ARG A 47 -15.34 4.06 1.72
CA ARG A 47 -14.06 3.72 2.39
C ARG A 47 -12.85 3.92 1.44
N PRO A 48 -12.67 5.12 0.85
CA PRO A 48 -11.64 5.36 -0.19
C PRO A 48 -10.21 5.17 0.31
N ARG A 49 -9.93 5.49 1.58
CA ARG A 49 -8.63 5.19 2.20
C ARG A 49 -8.35 3.70 2.24
N GLN A 50 -9.38 2.88 2.48
CA GLN A 50 -9.21 1.43 2.56
C GLN A 50 -9.04 0.80 1.18
N ALA A 51 -9.77 1.32 0.19
CA ALA A 51 -9.57 0.97 -1.20
C ALA A 51 -8.11 1.21 -1.65
N LEU A 52 -7.55 2.40 -1.36
CA LEU A 52 -6.16 2.71 -1.67
C LEU A 52 -5.16 1.84 -0.91
N ALA A 53 -5.42 1.58 0.37
CA ALA A 53 -4.56 0.71 1.18
C ALA A 53 -4.55 -0.73 0.64
N LEU A 54 -5.67 -1.23 0.10
CA LEU A 54 -5.74 -2.53 -0.56
C LEU A 54 -4.87 -2.57 -1.83
N LEU A 55 -5.02 -1.59 -2.73
CA LEU A 55 -4.20 -1.47 -3.95
C LEU A 55 -2.70 -1.36 -3.61
N TYR A 56 -2.34 -0.56 -2.60
CA TYR A 56 -0.97 -0.42 -2.14
C TYR A 56 -0.39 -1.75 -1.64
N ARG A 57 -1.10 -2.48 -0.78
CA ARG A 57 -0.63 -3.78 -0.26
C ARG A 57 -0.46 -4.82 -1.38
N ALA A 58 -1.37 -4.87 -2.34
CA ALA A 58 -1.26 -5.73 -3.51
C ALA A 58 -0.03 -5.37 -4.36
N SER A 59 0.23 -4.08 -4.53
CA SER A 59 1.40 -3.57 -5.26
C SER A 59 2.70 -3.94 -4.55
N VAL A 60 2.76 -3.84 -3.22
CA VAL A 60 3.94 -4.27 -2.42
C VAL A 60 4.21 -5.76 -2.58
N ARG A 61 3.17 -6.60 -2.58
CA ARG A 61 3.32 -8.03 -2.86
C ARG A 61 3.88 -8.27 -4.26
N THR A 62 3.33 -7.58 -5.26
CA THR A 62 3.80 -7.67 -6.66
C THR A 62 5.27 -7.24 -6.78
N VAL A 63 5.68 -6.18 -6.07
CA VAL A 63 7.09 -5.77 -6.00
C VAL A 63 7.95 -6.89 -5.42
N GLY A 64 7.55 -7.51 -4.30
CA GLY A 64 8.30 -8.62 -3.71
C GLY A 64 8.47 -9.79 -4.68
N GLU A 65 7.39 -10.17 -5.36
CA GLU A 65 7.39 -11.24 -6.36
C GLU A 65 8.27 -10.91 -7.57
N ARG A 66 8.11 -9.73 -8.19
CA ARG A 66 8.83 -9.34 -9.43
C ARG A 66 10.28 -8.90 -9.20
N SER A 67 10.61 -8.40 -8.01
CA SER A 67 12.00 -8.01 -7.66
C SER A 67 12.84 -9.18 -7.15
N GLY A 68 12.20 -10.32 -6.83
CA GLY A 68 12.85 -11.45 -6.16
C GLY A 68 13.33 -11.13 -4.73
N ILE A 69 12.89 -10.01 -4.16
CA ILE A 69 13.24 -9.61 -2.79
C ILE A 69 12.10 -9.99 -1.85
N ALA A 70 12.43 -10.80 -0.84
CA ALA A 70 11.55 -10.96 0.32
C ALA A 70 11.51 -9.65 1.13
N LEU A 71 10.41 -8.91 1.02
CA LEU A 71 10.17 -7.73 1.85
C LEU A 71 9.86 -8.19 3.28
N PRO A 72 10.58 -7.68 4.30
CA PRO A 72 10.35 -8.08 5.68
C PRO A 72 8.95 -7.64 6.15
N PRO A 73 8.35 -8.34 7.14
CA PRO A 73 7.14 -7.87 7.79
C PRO A 73 7.36 -6.46 8.34
N GLY A 74 6.56 -5.49 7.90
CA GLY A 74 6.72 -4.08 8.29
C GLY A 74 7.74 -3.28 7.46
N ALA A 75 8.09 -3.74 6.25
CA ALA A 75 8.87 -2.94 5.31
C ALA A 75 8.24 -1.54 5.14
N THR A 76 9.06 -0.49 5.33
CA THR A 76 8.62 0.89 5.11
C THR A 76 8.41 1.17 3.63
N GLU A 77 7.63 2.18 3.28
CA GLU A 77 7.38 2.57 1.88
C GLU A 77 8.70 2.83 1.13
N ALA A 78 9.68 3.44 1.82
CA ALA A 78 11.03 3.67 1.27
C ALA A 78 11.79 2.37 0.97
N GLN A 79 11.59 1.30 1.76
CA GLN A 79 12.16 -0.02 1.47
C GLN A 79 11.48 -0.65 0.26
N CYS A 80 10.15 -0.58 0.17
CA CYS A 80 9.40 -1.07 -0.98
C CYS A 80 9.81 -0.35 -2.27
N LEU A 81 9.99 0.98 -2.22
CA LEU A 81 10.48 1.77 -3.36
C LEU A 81 11.91 1.42 -3.77
N ARG A 82 12.76 1.02 -2.82
CA ARG A 82 14.10 0.51 -3.16
C ARG A 82 14.02 -0.86 -3.80
N ALA A 83 13.15 -1.74 -3.30
CA ALA A 83 12.94 -3.06 -3.88
C ALA A 83 12.37 -2.99 -5.30
N SER A 84 11.43 -2.08 -5.56
CA SER A 84 10.84 -1.91 -6.89
C SER A 84 11.90 -1.57 -7.96
N ARG A 85 13.01 -0.91 -7.59
CA ARG A 85 14.12 -0.64 -8.52
C ARG A 85 14.74 -1.89 -9.15
N ARG A 86 14.56 -3.07 -8.54
CA ARG A 86 15.03 -4.36 -9.09
C ARG A 86 14.02 -5.06 -9.99
N MET A 87 12.79 -4.56 -10.09
CA MET A 87 11.84 -5.05 -11.09
C MET A 87 12.40 -4.77 -12.49
N PRO A 88 12.26 -5.69 -13.46
CA PRO A 88 12.85 -5.54 -14.78
C PRO A 88 12.22 -4.39 -15.58
N GLU A 89 10.89 -4.28 -15.54
CA GLU A 89 10.13 -3.32 -16.34
C GLU A 89 10.11 -1.92 -15.75
N ALA A 90 10.39 -0.90 -16.56
CA ALA A 90 10.33 0.50 -16.12
C ALA A 90 8.91 0.93 -15.73
N ALA A 91 7.92 0.51 -16.54
CA ALA A 91 6.52 0.80 -16.30
C ALA A 91 6.05 0.30 -14.92
N ASP A 92 6.53 -0.85 -14.47
CA ASP A 92 6.21 -1.38 -13.14
C ASP A 92 6.71 -0.49 -12.01
N ARG A 93 7.94 0.01 -12.16
CA ARG A 93 8.62 0.86 -11.18
C ARG A 93 7.90 2.19 -11.05
N ASP A 94 7.57 2.80 -12.18
CA ASP A 94 6.88 4.08 -12.25
C ASP A 94 5.46 3.97 -11.70
N LEU A 95 4.76 2.88 -12.04
CA LEU A 95 3.43 2.61 -11.54
C LEU A 95 3.43 2.38 -10.02
N PHE A 96 4.42 1.65 -9.50
CA PHE A 96 4.59 1.47 -8.06
C PHE A 96 4.81 2.81 -7.34
N ALA A 97 5.68 3.67 -7.90
CA ALA A 97 5.90 5.00 -7.34
C ALA A 97 4.63 5.86 -7.33
N ARG A 98 3.77 5.72 -8.35
CA ARG A 98 2.49 6.44 -8.46
C ARG A 98 1.50 6.01 -7.39
N ILE A 99 1.31 4.70 -7.16
CA ILE A 99 0.41 4.22 -6.09
C ILE A 99 0.92 4.57 -4.70
N VAL A 100 2.23 4.48 -4.44
CA VAL A 100 2.83 4.90 -3.16
C VAL A 100 2.53 6.36 -2.88
N ARG A 101 2.72 7.25 -3.87
CA ARG A 101 2.46 8.68 -3.72
C ARG A 101 0.98 8.97 -3.45
N MET A 102 0.08 8.34 -4.22
CA MET A 102 -1.36 8.51 -4.03
C MET A 102 -1.82 8.03 -2.65
N TRP A 103 -1.30 6.88 -2.19
CA TRP A 103 -1.54 6.37 -0.85
C TRP A 103 -1.02 7.32 0.23
N GLN A 104 0.21 7.82 0.11
CA GLN A 104 0.80 8.76 1.08
C GLN A 104 -0.03 10.04 1.23
N TYR A 105 -0.53 10.61 0.12
CA TYR A 105 -1.40 11.78 0.18
C TYR A 105 -2.75 11.49 0.88
N ALA A 106 -3.32 10.30 0.69
CA ALA A 106 -4.58 9.90 1.31
C ALA A 106 -4.44 9.52 2.79
N ALA A 107 -3.33 8.87 3.16
CA ALA A 107 -3.05 8.41 4.51
C ALA A 107 -2.57 9.55 5.40
N TYR A 108 -1.52 10.26 4.98
CA TYR A 108 -0.85 11.29 5.78
C TYR A 108 -1.32 12.71 5.42
N GLY A 109 -1.59 12.97 4.14
CA GLY A 109 -2.00 14.30 3.66
C GLY A 109 -3.49 14.60 3.79
N GLY A 110 -4.31 13.61 4.17
CA GLY A 110 -5.77 13.73 4.21
C GLY A 110 -6.44 14.06 2.87
N ARG A 111 -5.68 14.04 1.76
CA ARG A 111 -6.16 14.39 0.42
C ARG A 111 -6.45 13.12 -0.35
N LEU A 112 -7.74 12.84 -0.53
CA LEU A 112 -8.19 11.73 -1.35
C LEU A 112 -8.12 12.10 -2.84
N PRO A 113 -7.74 11.16 -3.72
CA PRO A 113 -7.84 11.35 -5.15
C PRO A 113 -9.31 11.41 -5.58
N SER A 114 -9.57 11.90 -6.79
CA SER A 114 -10.91 11.78 -7.38
C SER A 114 -11.24 10.31 -7.67
N ARG A 115 -12.53 9.96 -7.80
CA ARG A 115 -12.94 8.62 -8.20
C ARG A 115 -12.32 8.20 -9.54
N SER A 116 -12.35 9.09 -10.53
CA SER A 116 -11.76 8.82 -11.84
C SER A 116 -10.25 8.55 -11.78
N ASP A 117 -9.51 9.29 -10.94
CA ASP A 117 -8.07 9.07 -10.77
C ASP A 117 -7.78 7.72 -10.12
N PHE A 118 -8.61 7.35 -9.14
CA PHE A 118 -8.54 6.05 -8.47
C PHE A 118 -8.83 4.91 -9.46
N ASP A 119 -9.95 4.98 -10.19
CA ASP A 119 -10.35 3.94 -11.15
C ASP A 119 -9.29 3.79 -12.25
N THR A 120 -8.81 4.91 -12.81
CA THR A 120 -7.73 4.91 -13.80
C THR A 120 -6.47 4.22 -13.26
N LEU A 121 -6.08 4.50 -12.00
CA LEU A 121 -4.92 3.88 -11.39
C LEU A 121 -5.15 2.38 -11.13
N ALA A 122 -6.32 2.00 -10.64
CA ALA A 122 -6.69 0.62 -10.37
C ALA A 122 -6.68 -0.23 -11.65
N ASP A 123 -7.24 0.29 -12.75
CA ASP A 123 -7.22 -0.38 -14.05
C ASP A 123 -5.80 -0.48 -14.62
N THR A 124 -5.00 0.58 -14.50
CA THR A 124 -3.60 0.54 -14.96
C THR A 124 -2.80 -0.50 -14.17
N LEU A 125 -2.98 -0.57 -12.84
CA LEU A 125 -2.38 -1.59 -11.98
C LEU A 125 -2.80 -2.99 -12.40
N ARG A 126 -4.10 -3.20 -12.62
CA ARG A 126 -4.64 -4.49 -13.06
C ARG A 126 -4.00 -4.96 -14.35
N GLN A 127 -3.93 -4.09 -15.37
CA GLN A 127 -3.36 -4.43 -16.67
C GLN A 127 -1.86 -4.67 -16.61
N GLN A 128 -1.11 -3.77 -15.98
CA GLN A 128 0.35 -3.82 -15.93
C GLN A 128 0.87 -4.97 -15.03
N TYR A 129 0.19 -5.21 -13.91
CA TYR A 129 0.57 -6.26 -12.96
C TYR A 129 -0.07 -7.62 -13.28
N GLY A 130 -1.04 -7.67 -14.19
CA GLY A 130 -1.75 -8.89 -14.56
C GLY A 130 -2.64 -9.41 -13.42
N TRP A 131 -3.18 -8.51 -12.60
CA TRP A 131 -4.13 -8.90 -11.55
C TRP A 131 -5.43 -9.40 -12.19
N GLN A 132 -6.09 -10.35 -11.52
CA GLN A 132 -7.40 -10.82 -11.97
C GLN A 132 -8.43 -9.69 -11.79
N ALA A 133 -9.44 -9.70 -12.66
CA ALA A 133 -10.58 -8.79 -12.63
C ALA A 133 -11.78 -9.42 -11.93
#